data_AF-A0A0W1A5Y0-F1
#
_entry.id   AF-A0A0W1A5Y0-F1
#
_cell.length_a   1.000
_cell.length_b   1.000
_cell.length_c   1.000
_cell.angle_alpha   90.00
_cell.angle_beta   90.00
_cell.angle_gamma   90.00
#
_symmetry.space_group_name_H-M   'P 1'
#
loop_
_entity.id
_entity.type
_entity.pdbx_description
1 polymer ?
#
loop_
_entity_poly.entity_id
_entity_poly.type
_entity_poly.pdbx_seq_one_letter_code
_entity_poly.pdbx_strand_id
1 'polypeptide(L)'
;MFDQVVVFSDFDGTITGRAGKKLVFTPFYQSLLIGYKDGEINWEYKDTPMISEEQLLARFTEKFGPYNPHIVYSKVDCDILISNSAVEFFHRVLKNPHVKVSVITKNRIEYTNALFKYQGFNEEEIKNLHIIDKYLYNKGFEVQSQLSALPEKADWIYILDDDEVDFASMCEGAQNSGYLDQQIRKYNLSPGAFDWATYLVDIEHLTSLKKHSENPQTESNASSTTSVSGEEGRVVRRISSCDSETSSEGESSRNESLPNPMKDEPNLSAETVVKKNQPPKLKGLFAMLSFVFGFALGIASVASGVFAPFGLSFLGALGLGLATGSGFAVVSAQIGYDIANSSEADIDDAQLHEHSTVIGSHAIALHLFSPSTQEKIEPTEPGQYASMFAMEADGANKRTLPESPDLSEGAPLVSKQR
;
A
#
# COMPACT_ATOMS: atom_id res chain seq x y z
N MET A 1 -10.40 -2.99 28.78
CA MET A 1 -9.16 -2.80 28.00
C MET A 1 -9.54 -3.29 26.62
N PHE A 2 -9.78 -2.39 25.68
CA PHE A 2 -10.37 -2.77 24.40
C PHE A 2 -9.29 -3.31 23.47
N ASP A 3 -9.45 -4.55 23.01
CA ASP A 3 -8.49 -5.11 22.09
C ASP A 3 -8.68 -4.48 20.74
N GLN A 4 -7.66 -3.77 20.29
CA GLN A 4 -7.75 -2.97 19.09
C GLN A 4 -6.66 -3.41 18.12
N VAL A 5 -7.11 -3.97 16.99
CA VAL A 5 -6.27 -4.16 15.81
C VAL A 5 -6.42 -2.92 14.94
N VAL A 6 -5.30 -2.37 14.48
CA VAL A 6 -5.31 -1.23 13.54
C VAL A 6 -4.60 -1.66 12.26
N VAL A 7 -5.26 -1.46 11.13
CA VAL A 7 -4.74 -1.79 9.80
C VAL A 7 -4.46 -0.50 9.05
N PHE A 8 -3.21 -0.31 8.65
CA PHE A 8 -2.78 0.71 7.71
C PHE A 8 -2.42 0.04 6.39
N SER A 9 -3.04 0.49 5.31
CA SER A 9 -2.80 -0.06 3.96
C SER A 9 -2.61 1.06 2.95
N ASP A 10 -1.68 0.89 2.02
CA ASP A 10 -1.78 1.58 0.73
C ASP A 10 -2.99 1.06 -0.07
N PHE A 11 -3.37 1.80 -1.11
CA PHE A 11 -4.45 1.41 -1.99
C PHE A 11 -3.96 0.78 -3.31
N ASP A 12 -3.15 1.50 -4.08
CA ASP A 12 -2.89 1.16 -5.48
C ASP A 12 -1.66 0.27 -5.61
N GLY A 13 -1.86 -1.02 -5.85
CA GLY A 13 -0.79 -2.01 -5.84
C GLY A 13 -0.76 -2.82 -4.55
N THR A 14 -1.49 -2.39 -3.52
CA THR A 14 -1.67 -3.15 -2.28
C THR A 14 -3.07 -3.76 -2.22
N ILE A 15 -4.11 -2.93 -2.13
CA ILE A 15 -5.52 -3.38 -2.13
C ILE A 15 -5.94 -3.78 -3.55
N THR A 16 -5.54 -2.98 -4.54
CA THR A 16 -5.65 -3.33 -5.97
C THR A 16 -4.41 -4.07 -6.47
N GLY A 17 -4.50 -4.69 -7.63
CA GLY A 17 -3.38 -5.39 -8.26
C GLY A 17 -2.44 -4.49 -9.09
N ARG A 18 -2.72 -3.18 -9.21
CA ARG A 18 -1.97 -2.27 -10.08
C ARG A 18 -1.39 -1.09 -9.30
N ALA A 19 -0.07 -0.99 -9.30
CA ALA A 19 0.67 0.11 -8.70
C ALA A 19 0.17 1.48 -9.19
N GLY A 20 0.05 2.46 -8.28
CA GLY A 20 -0.54 3.77 -8.57
C GLY A 20 0.08 4.51 -9.76
N LYS A 21 1.42 4.47 -9.88
CA LYS A 21 2.16 5.08 -11.02
C LYS A 21 1.77 4.50 -12.39
N LYS A 22 1.30 3.26 -12.42
CA LYS A 22 0.82 2.57 -13.64
C LYS A 22 -0.69 2.72 -13.84
N LEU A 23 -1.43 3.21 -12.84
CA LEU A 23 -2.88 3.35 -12.87
C LEU A 23 -3.32 4.75 -13.29
N VAL A 24 -2.83 5.79 -12.60
CA VAL A 24 -3.42 7.15 -12.68
C VAL A 24 -3.29 7.80 -14.06
N PHE A 25 -2.38 7.31 -14.90
CA PHE A 25 -2.18 7.78 -16.28
C PHE A 25 -2.78 6.85 -17.34
N THR A 26 -3.56 5.85 -16.95
CA THR A 26 -4.25 4.97 -17.89
C THR A 26 -5.42 5.69 -18.55
N PRO A 27 -5.81 5.33 -19.80
CA PRO A 27 -7.00 5.88 -20.42
C PRO A 27 -8.26 5.72 -19.58
N PHE A 28 -8.40 4.60 -18.88
CA PHE A 28 -9.54 4.36 -18.00
C PHE A 28 -9.58 5.37 -16.83
N TYR A 29 -8.49 5.51 -16.07
CA TYR A 29 -8.46 6.47 -14.95
C TYR A 29 -8.65 7.91 -15.44
N GLN A 30 -8.03 8.27 -16.56
CA GLN A 30 -8.14 9.60 -17.16
C GLN A 30 -9.58 9.92 -17.59
N SER A 31 -10.33 8.91 -18.06
CA SER A 31 -11.75 9.06 -18.40
C SER A 31 -12.67 9.38 -17.20
N LEU A 32 -12.16 9.23 -15.98
CA LEU A 32 -12.87 9.59 -14.75
C LEU A 32 -12.76 11.08 -14.41
N LEU A 33 -11.93 11.84 -15.14
CA LEU A 33 -11.68 13.26 -14.90
C LEU A 33 -12.59 14.13 -15.78
N ILE A 34 -13.06 15.26 -15.22
CA ILE A 34 -13.83 16.24 -16.00
C ILE A 34 -12.95 16.82 -17.11
N GLY A 35 -13.52 16.89 -18.32
CA GLY A 35 -12.85 17.47 -19.49
C GLY A 35 -11.90 16.52 -20.21
N TYR A 36 -11.84 15.24 -19.83
CA TYR A 36 -11.08 14.22 -20.54
C TYR A 36 -11.47 14.14 -22.02
N LYS A 37 -10.47 13.98 -22.88
CA LYS A 37 -10.61 13.66 -24.30
C LYS A 37 -9.79 12.40 -24.59
N ASP A 38 -10.33 11.57 -25.47
CA ASP A 38 -9.70 10.29 -25.80
C ASP A 38 -8.25 10.47 -26.29
N GLY A 39 -7.34 9.71 -25.69
CA GLY A 39 -5.90 9.80 -25.94
C GLY A 39 -5.13 10.94 -25.24
N GLU A 40 -5.79 11.85 -24.53
CA GLU A 40 -5.11 12.91 -23.76
C GLU A 40 -4.74 12.43 -22.35
N ILE A 41 -3.54 12.80 -21.87
CA ILE A 41 -3.10 12.54 -20.49
C ILE A 41 -3.11 13.85 -19.72
N ASN A 42 -3.91 13.91 -18.66
CA ASN A 42 -3.86 14.95 -17.67
C ASN A 42 -2.89 14.56 -16.55
N TRP A 43 -1.78 15.29 -16.50
CA TRP A 43 -0.73 15.09 -15.49
C TRP A 43 -1.15 15.58 -14.10
N GLU A 44 -2.11 16.50 -14.02
CA GLU A 44 -2.69 17.05 -12.79
C GLU A 44 -3.89 16.21 -12.32
N TYR A 45 -3.74 14.88 -12.36
CA TYR A 45 -4.82 13.93 -12.06
C TYR A 45 -5.42 14.10 -10.67
N LYS A 46 -4.63 14.63 -9.71
CA LYS A 46 -5.04 14.83 -8.32
C LYS A 46 -5.83 16.12 -8.12
N ASP A 47 -5.51 17.16 -8.88
CA ASP A 47 -6.14 18.49 -8.75
C ASP A 47 -7.33 18.67 -9.70
N THR A 48 -7.37 17.91 -10.78
CA THR A 48 -8.50 17.93 -11.72
C THR A 48 -9.72 17.26 -11.09
N PRO A 49 -10.91 17.89 -11.06
CA PRO A 49 -12.10 17.25 -10.50
C PRO A 49 -12.50 15.96 -11.23
N MET A 50 -12.97 14.96 -10.49
CA MET A 50 -13.60 13.77 -11.07
C MET A 50 -15.02 14.06 -11.54
N ILE A 51 -15.51 13.25 -12.48
CA ILE A 51 -16.93 13.17 -12.84
C ILE A 51 -17.78 12.79 -11.62
N SER A 52 -19.11 12.93 -11.70
CA SER A 52 -19.98 12.64 -10.55
C SER A 52 -19.89 11.17 -10.12
N GLU A 53 -20.24 10.87 -8.88
CA GLU A 53 -20.21 9.51 -8.34
C GLU A 53 -21.03 8.51 -9.18
N GLU A 54 -22.23 8.91 -9.60
CA GLU A 54 -23.08 8.11 -10.51
C GLU A 54 -22.36 7.82 -11.83
N GLN A 55 -21.67 8.81 -12.39
CA GLN A 55 -20.90 8.65 -13.61
C GLN A 55 -19.66 7.76 -13.39
N LEU A 56 -18.97 7.86 -12.25
CA LEU A 56 -17.86 6.97 -11.89
C LEU A 56 -18.33 5.50 -11.89
N LEU A 57 -19.42 5.20 -11.17
CA LEU A 57 -19.98 3.85 -11.11
C LEU A 57 -20.43 3.34 -12.49
N ALA A 58 -21.02 4.22 -13.31
CA ALA A 58 -21.37 3.89 -14.69
C ALA A 58 -20.12 3.54 -15.52
N ARG A 59 -19.00 4.28 -15.37
CA ARG A 59 -17.74 3.99 -16.07
C ARG A 59 -17.10 2.67 -15.64
N PHE A 60 -17.13 2.34 -14.35
CA PHE A 60 -16.69 1.02 -13.89
C PHE A 60 -17.56 -0.09 -14.50
N THR A 61 -18.88 0.09 -14.49
CA THR A 61 -19.82 -0.89 -15.05
C THR A 61 -19.65 -1.04 -16.58
N GLU A 62 -19.41 0.05 -17.29
CA GLU A 62 -19.13 0.05 -18.73
C GLU A 62 -17.82 -0.71 -19.05
N LYS A 63 -16.76 -0.47 -18.27
CA LYS A 63 -15.44 -1.06 -18.49
C LYS A 63 -15.37 -2.54 -18.09
N PHE A 64 -15.96 -2.90 -16.95
CA PHE A 64 -15.77 -4.20 -16.31
C PHE A 64 -17.04 -5.08 -16.32
N GLY A 65 -18.17 -4.52 -16.71
CA GLY A 65 -19.49 -5.12 -16.58
C GLY A 65 -20.12 -4.87 -15.20
N PRO A 66 -21.35 -5.35 -14.97
CA PRO A 66 -21.94 -5.37 -13.63
C PRO A 66 -21.04 -6.14 -12.66
N TYR A 67 -20.90 -5.63 -11.44
CA TYR A 67 -20.10 -6.30 -10.42
C TYR A 67 -20.63 -7.71 -10.13
N ASN A 68 -19.69 -8.64 -10.02
CA ASN A 68 -19.93 -10.02 -9.65
C ASN A 68 -18.82 -10.44 -8.65
N PRO A 69 -19.15 -11.02 -7.48
CA PRO A 69 -18.15 -11.56 -6.55
C PRO A 69 -17.22 -12.62 -7.15
N HIS A 70 -17.59 -13.18 -8.31
CA HIS A 70 -16.82 -14.15 -9.08
C HIS A 70 -16.22 -13.54 -10.35
N ILE A 71 -15.84 -12.26 -10.34
CA ILE A 71 -15.11 -11.63 -11.45
C ILE A 71 -13.89 -12.46 -11.82
N VAL A 72 -13.73 -12.70 -13.12
CA VAL A 72 -12.57 -13.38 -13.67
C VAL A 72 -11.47 -12.35 -13.92
N TYR A 73 -10.44 -12.34 -13.07
CA TYR A 73 -9.32 -11.38 -13.10
C TYR A 73 -8.37 -11.57 -14.29
N SER A 74 -8.63 -12.52 -15.20
CA SER A 74 -7.84 -12.73 -16.41
C SER A 74 -8.15 -11.73 -17.54
N LYS A 75 -9.17 -10.87 -17.38
CA LYS A 75 -9.49 -9.83 -18.36
C LYS A 75 -8.52 -8.66 -18.23
N VAL A 76 -8.30 -7.98 -19.35
CA VAL A 76 -7.47 -6.77 -19.42
C VAL A 76 -7.98 -5.73 -18.41
N ASP A 77 -7.04 -5.14 -17.67
CA ASP A 77 -7.28 -4.11 -16.65
C ASP A 77 -8.01 -4.58 -15.37
N CYS A 78 -8.29 -5.87 -15.19
CA CYS A 78 -8.91 -6.34 -13.94
C CYS A 78 -8.01 -6.19 -12.70
N ASP A 79 -6.69 -6.04 -12.88
CA ASP A 79 -5.74 -5.69 -11.83
C ASP A 79 -5.96 -4.26 -11.27
N ILE A 80 -6.76 -3.42 -11.93
CA ILE A 80 -7.23 -2.13 -11.37
C ILE A 80 -8.21 -2.35 -10.21
N LEU A 81 -8.96 -3.46 -10.22
CA LEU A 81 -9.97 -3.75 -9.21
C LEU A 81 -9.34 -4.28 -7.92
N ILE A 82 -10.09 -4.18 -6.82
CA ILE A 82 -9.78 -4.85 -5.55
C ILE A 82 -9.88 -6.36 -5.79
N SER A 83 -8.89 -7.14 -5.34
CA SER A 83 -8.90 -8.61 -5.48
C SER A 83 -10.04 -9.25 -4.69
N ASN A 84 -10.55 -10.42 -5.10
CA ASN A 84 -11.66 -11.10 -4.38
C ASN A 84 -11.32 -11.37 -2.90
N SER A 85 -10.08 -11.78 -2.61
CA SER A 85 -9.63 -12.02 -1.23
C SER A 85 -9.56 -10.72 -0.42
N ALA A 86 -9.16 -9.60 -1.04
CA ALA A 86 -9.22 -8.29 -0.38
C ALA A 86 -10.67 -7.85 -0.15
N VAL A 87 -11.56 -8.04 -1.12
CA VAL A 87 -13.00 -7.73 -0.96
C VAL A 87 -13.58 -8.48 0.25
N GLU A 88 -13.32 -9.78 0.35
CA GLU A 88 -13.73 -10.59 1.50
C GLU A 88 -13.13 -10.09 2.81
N PHE A 89 -11.82 -9.81 2.83
CA PHE A 89 -11.14 -9.23 3.98
C PHE A 89 -11.85 -7.96 4.47
N PHE A 90 -12.05 -6.95 3.61
CA PHE A 90 -12.63 -5.67 4.00
C PHE A 90 -14.10 -5.81 4.44
N HIS A 91 -14.91 -6.63 3.78
CA HIS A 91 -16.30 -6.88 4.22
C HIS A 91 -16.40 -7.46 5.63
N ARG A 92 -15.37 -8.20 6.08
CA ARG A 92 -15.30 -8.80 7.41
C ARG A 92 -14.73 -7.82 8.43
N VAL A 93 -13.59 -7.20 8.14
CA VAL A 93 -12.92 -6.32 9.12
C VAL A 93 -13.67 -5.01 9.34
N LEU A 94 -14.34 -4.45 8.33
CA LEU A 94 -15.10 -3.20 8.46
C LEU A 94 -16.39 -3.36 9.29
N LYS A 95 -16.83 -4.59 9.55
CA LYS A 95 -17.96 -4.90 10.45
C LYS A 95 -17.50 -5.18 11.89
N ASN A 96 -16.20 -5.32 12.12
CA ASN A 96 -15.66 -5.67 13.42
C ASN A 96 -15.31 -4.40 14.21
N PRO A 97 -16.02 -4.08 15.31
CA PRO A 97 -15.76 -2.86 16.08
C PRO A 97 -14.38 -2.84 16.78
N HIS A 98 -13.69 -3.99 16.83
CA HIS A 98 -12.35 -4.13 17.37
C HIS A 98 -11.24 -3.91 16.34
N VAL A 99 -11.60 -3.67 15.08
CA VAL A 99 -10.66 -3.40 14.00
C VAL A 99 -10.89 -2.00 13.46
N LYS A 100 -9.82 -1.20 13.42
CA LYS A 100 -9.81 0.09 12.72
C LYS A 100 -9.01 -0.04 11.43
N VAL A 101 -9.55 0.49 10.34
CA VAL A 101 -8.94 0.38 9.02
C VAL A 101 -8.70 1.77 8.46
N SER A 102 -7.45 2.06 8.12
CA SER A 102 -7.02 3.32 7.50
C SER A 102 -6.29 3.03 6.19
N VAL A 103 -6.78 3.62 5.10
CA VAL A 103 -6.13 3.58 3.79
C VAL A 103 -5.34 4.87 3.61
N ILE A 104 -4.01 4.79 3.50
CA ILE A 104 -3.12 5.93 3.32
C ILE A 104 -2.58 5.90 1.90
N THR A 105 -3.11 6.78 1.04
CA THR A 105 -2.89 6.68 -0.42
C THR A 105 -2.47 8.01 -1.04
N LYS A 106 -1.68 7.91 -2.12
CA LYS A 106 -1.41 9.06 -3.03
C LYS A 106 -2.53 9.26 -4.06
N ASN A 107 -3.46 8.31 -4.18
CA ASN A 107 -4.67 8.46 -4.99
C ASN A 107 -5.63 9.45 -4.31
N ARG A 108 -6.92 9.40 -4.66
CA ARG A 108 -7.94 10.32 -4.18
C ARG A 108 -9.16 9.58 -3.65
N ILE A 109 -9.78 10.16 -2.62
CA ILE A 109 -10.90 9.55 -1.91
C ILE A 109 -12.09 9.25 -2.81
N GLU A 110 -12.34 10.07 -3.84
CA GLU A 110 -13.46 9.88 -4.76
C GLU A 110 -13.30 8.58 -5.57
N TYR A 111 -12.09 8.31 -6.06
CA TYR A 111 -11.77 7.08 -6.79
C TYR A 111 -11.85 5.86 -5.89
N THR A 112 -11.21 5.93 -4.71
CA THR A 112 -11.22 4.83 -3.74
C THR A 112 -12.64 4.46 -3.35
N ASN A 113 -13.46 5.43 -2.95
CA ASN A 113 -14.87 5.18 -2.61
C ASN A 113 -15.67 4.61 -3.77
N ALA A 114 -15.52 5.14 -4.98
CA ALA A 114 -16.23 4.64 -6.14
C ALA A 114 -15.88 3.18 -6.45
N LEU A 115 -14.60 2.79 -6.28
CA LEU A 115 -14.17 1.41 -6.49
C LEU A 115 -14.75 0.46 -5.42
N PHE A 116 -14.74 0.86 -4.14
CA PHE A 116 -15.41 0.09 -3.08
C PHE A 116 -16.92 -0.04 -3.36
N LYS A 117 -17.62 1.05 -3.72
CA LYS A 117 -19.05 1.00 -4.07
C LYS A 117 -19.33 0.09 -5.27
N TYR A 118 -18.51 0.20 -6.33
CA TYR A 118 -18.62 -0.67 -7.49
C TYR A 118 -18.52 -2.14 -7.09
N GLN A 119 -17.63 -2.49 -6.14
CA GLN A 119 -17.43 -3.86 -5.68
C GLN A 119 -18.34 -4.28 -4.50
N GLY A 120 -19.49 -3.61 -4.34
CA GLY A 120 -20.57 -4.08 -3.48
C GLY A 120 -20.49 -3.68 -2.00
N PHE A 121 -19.59 -2.76 -1.65
CA PHE A 121 -19.53 -2.22 -0.29
C PHE A 121 -20.68 -1.25 -0.05
N ASN A 122 -21.34 -1.40 1.10
CA ASN A 122 -22.43 -0.51 1.49
C ASN A 122 -21.92 0.74 2.21
N GLU A 123 -22.80 1.73 2.40
CA GLU A 123 -22.46 3.02 3.02
C GLU A 123 -21.95 2.90 4.47
N GLU A 124 -22.43 1.90 5.23
CA GLU A 124 -21.96 1.66 6.60
C GLU A 124 -20.52 1.14 6.61
N GLU A 125 -20.20 0.21 5.72
CA GLU A 125 -18.84 -0.32 5.56
C GLU A 125 -17.88 0.78 5.11
N ILE A 126 -18.27 1.59 4.12
CA ILE A 126 -17.45 2.72 3.62
C ILE A 126 -17.23 3.76 4.71
N LYS A 127 -18.24 4.03 5.56
CA LYS A 127 -18.10 4.94 6.70
C LYS A 127 -17.07 4.46 7.73
N ASN A 128 -16.89 3.15 7.86
CA ASN A 128 -15.89 2.56 8.76
C ASN A 128 -14.47 2.51 8.15
N LEU A 129 -14.33 2.86 6.88
CA LEU A 129 -13.05 2.97 6.18
C LEU A 129 -12.53 4.40 6.26
N HIS A 130 -11.40 4.60 6.94
CA HIS A 130 -10.77 5.92 7.00
C HIS A 130 -9.78 6.11 5.84
N ILE A 131 -10.11 6.96 4.87
CA ILE A 131 -9.23 7.21 3.71
C ILE A 131 -8.48 8.52 3.91
N ILE A 132 -7.16 8.45 3.93
CA ILE A 132 -6.23 9.58 4.01
C ILE A 132 -5.54 9.71 2.65
N ASP A 133 -6.06 10.62 1.83
CA ASP A 133 -5.58 10.88 0.47
C ASP A 133 -4.77 12.19 0.36
N LYS A 134 -4.76 13.00 1.42
CA LYS A 134 -4.00 14.24 1.52
C LYS A 134 -3.25 14.23 2.84
N TYR A 135 -1.93 14.28 2.75
CA TYR A 135 -1.06 14.31 3.91
C TYR A 135 0.09 15.30 3.73
N LEU A 136 0.55 15.87 4.84
CA LEU A 136 1.47 17.02 4.82
C LEU A 136 2.92 16.64 4.49
N TYR A 137 3.35 15.43 4.87
CA TYR A 137 4.75 15.04 4.83
C TYR A 137 4.96 13.71 4.11
N ASN A 138 4.70 12.60 4.80
CA ASN A 138 4.83 11.25 4.29
C ASN A 138 3.81 10.35 5.00
N LYS A 139 3.67 9.10 4.55
CA LYS A 139 2.71 8.17 5.14
C LYS A 139 3.04 7.83 6.60
N GLY A 140 4.32 7.81 6.98
CA GLY A 140 4.77 7.59 8.35
C GLY A 140 4.23 8.61 9.34
N PHE A 141 4.23 9.90 8.97
CA PHE A 141 3.65 10.96 9.79
C PHE A 141 2.15 10.72 10.03
N GLU A 142 1.41 10.29 9.01
CA GLU A 142 -0.01 9.99 9.15
C GLU A 142 -0.27 8.77 10.04
N VAL A 143 0.52 7.69 9.89
CA VAL A 143 0.47 6.55 10.80
C VAL A 143 0.70 7.01 12.25
N GLN A 144 1.74 7.80 12.49
CA GLN A 144 2.05 8.31 13.82
C GLN A 144 0.92 9.18 14.39
N SER A 145 0.36 10.07 13.57
CA SER A 145 -0.77 10.94 13.92
C SER A 145 -2.00 10.14 14.31
N GLN A 146 -2.38 9.15 13.48
CA GLN A 146 -3.52 8.27 13.73
C GLN A 146 -3.35 7.45 15.01
N LEU A 147 -2.16 6.87 15.22
CA LEU A 147 -1.87 6.09 16.42
C LEU A 147 -1.86 6.93 17.70
N SER A 148 -1.40 8.18 17.62
CA SER A 148 -1.39 9.12 18.75
C SER A 148 -2.79 9.62 19.10
N ALA A 149 -3.72 9.60 18.15
CA ALA A 149 -5.12 9.98 18.35
C ALA A 149 -6.00 8.84 18.90
N LEU A 150 -5.47 7.63 19.03
CA LEU A 150 -6.22 6.52 19.62
C LEU A 150 -6.47 6.77 21.11
N PRO A 151 -7.70 6.52 21.62
CA PRO A 151 -8.00 6.68 23.04
C PRO A 151 -7.25 5.66 23.90
N GLU A 152 -6.98 4.48 23.35
CA GLU A 152 -6.21 3.40 23.95
C GLU A 152 -5.17 2.89 22.93
N LYS A 153 -4.02 2.41 23.41
CA LYS A 153 -3.00 1.83 22.55
C LYS A 153 -3.53 0.54 21.92
N ALA A 154 -3.33 0.36 20.63
CA ALA A 154 -3.66 -0.87 19.93
C ALA A 154 -2.77 -2.03 20.42
N ASP A 155 -3.29 -3.26 20.37
CA ASP A 155 -2.49 -4.45 20.65
C ASP A 155 -1.60 -4.80 19.45
N TRP A 156 -2.18 -4.68 18.25
CA TRP A 156 -1.58 -5.11 16.99
C TRP A 156 -1.77 -4.07 15.88
N ILE A 157 -0.70 -3.84 15.14
CA ILE A 157 -0.67 -2.94 13.98
C ILE A 157 -0.36 -3.75 12.73
N TYR A 158 -1.16 -3.62 11.68
CA TYR A 158 -0.86 -4.14 10.35
C TYR A 158 -0.42 -2.99 9.46
N ILE A 159 0.66 -3.18 8.71
CA ILE A 159 1.18 -2.21 7.74
C ILE A 159 1.41 -2.94 6.42
N LEU A 160 0.69 -2.52 5.39
CA LEU A 160 0.71 -3.11 4.05
C LEU A 160 0.98 -2.00 3.02
N ASP A 161 2.02 -2.16 2.20
CA ASP A 161 2.33 -1.23 1.10
C ASP A 161 3.22 -1.92 0.08
N ASP A 162 3.01 -1.73 -1.21
CA ASP A 162 3.83 -2.30 -2.27
C ASP A 162 5.08 -1.47 -2.57
N ASP A 163 5.08 -0.17 -2.24
CA ASP A 163 6.24 0.70 -2.39
C ASP A 163 7.13 0.64 -1.14
N GLU A 164 8.37 0.18 -1.29
CA GLU A 164 9.32 -0.02 -0.19
C GLU A 164 9.57 1.26 0.64
N VAL A 165 9.57 2.43 -0.01
CA VAL A 165 9.84 3.71 0.66
C VAL A 165 8.64 4.14 1.49
N ASP A 166 7.44 4.08 0.91
CA ASP A 166 6.20 4.39 1.63
C ASP A 166 5.96 3.37 2.77
N PHE A 167 6.22 2.08 2.54
CA PHE A 167 6.20 1.02 3.54
C PHE A 167 7.12 1.29 4.74
N ALA A 168 8.39 1.58 4.47
CA ALA A 168 9.39 1.83 5.50
C ALA A 168 9.00 3.06 6.33
N SER A 169 8.50 4.11 5.67
CA SER A 169 7.99 5.31 6.33
C SER A 169 6.82 4.99 7.27
N MET A 170 5.84 4.19 6.84
CA MET A 170 4.73 3.77 7.71
C MET A 170 5.20 2.95 8.92
N CYS A 171 6.13 2.03 8.72
CA CYS A 171 6.73 1.26 9.82
C CYS A 171 7.43 2.16 10.84
N GLU A 172 8.22 3.13 10.37
CA GLU A 172 8.88 4.12 11.22
C GLU A 172 7.84 4.94 12.00
N GLY A 173 6.75 5.36 11.36
CA GLY A 173 5.63 6.04 12.02
C GLY A 173 5.06 5.26 13.20
N ALA A 174 4.82 3.96 13.03
CA ALA A 174 4.34 3.10 14.11
C ALA A 174 5.37 2.93 15.24
N GLN A 175 6.65 2.77 14.90
CA GLN A 175 7.73 2.66 15.89
C GLN A 175 7.92 3.96 16.68
N ASN A 176 7.80 5.12 16.02
CA ASN A 176 7.85 6.43 16.65
C ASN A 176 6.64 6.70 17.57
N SER A 177 5.53 5.98 17.38
CA SER A 177 4.40 5.91 18.33
C SER A 177 4.62 4.91 19.48
N GLY A 178 5.82 4.34 19.61
CA GLY A 178 6.21 3.46 20.72
C GLY A 178 5.70 2.02 20.59
N TYR A 179 5.34 1.56 19.39
CA TYR A 179 5.01 0.16 19.14
C TYR A 179 6.27 -0.66 18.94
N LEU A 180 6.35 -1.81 19.60
CA LEU A 180 7.45 -2.75 19.44
C LEU A 180 7.31 -3.51 18.12
N ASP A 181 8.44 -3.93 17.55
CA ASP A 181 8.47 -4.70 16.30
C ASP A 181 7.54 -5.92 16.30
N GLN A 182 7.49 -6.61 17.44
CA GLN A 182 6.64 -7.78 17.65
C GLN A 182 5.15 -7.46 17.52
N GLN A 183 4.73 -6.23 17.83
CA GLN A 183 3.35 -5.76 17.74
C GLN A 183 2.96 -5.30 16.32
N ILE A 184 3.93 -5.22 15.40
CA ILE A 184 3.72 -4.72 14.05
C ILE A 184 3.83 -5.88 13.06
N ARG A 185 2.74 -6.17 12.36
CA ARG A 185 2.68 -7.11 11.24
C ARG A 185 2.97 -6.33 9.95
N LYS A 186 4.11 -6.61 9.33
CA LYS A 186 4.65 -5.81 8.22
C LYS A 186 4.63 -6.62 6.92
N TYR A 187 4.01 -6.09 5.88
CA TYR A 187 3.91 -6.73 4.57
C TYR A 187 4.27 -5.75 3.46
N ASN A 188 5.46 -5.92 2.87
CA ASN A 188 5.87 -5.24 1.65
C ASN A 188 6.00 -6.28 0.54
N LEU A 189 5.00 -6.33 -0.32
CA LEU A 189 4.86 -7.35 -1.35
C LEU A 189 4.55 -6.67 -2.68
N SER A 190 4.90 -7.32 -3.79
CA SER A 190 4.56 -6.81 -5.12
C SER A 190 3.04 -6.80 -5.34
N PRO A 191 2.53 -5.95 -6.25
CA PRO A 191 1.11 -5.93 -6.57
C PRO A 191 0.53 -7.29 -6.93
N GLY A 192 -0.60 -7.62 -6.30
CA GLY A 192 -1.29 -8.89 -6.45
C GLY A 192 -0.74 -10.05 -5.60
N ALA A 193 0.35 -9.87 -4.84
CA ALA A 193 0.96 -10.93 -4.02
C ALA A 193 0.52 -10.92 -2.54
N PHE A 194 -0.32 -9.97 -2.13
CA PHE A 194 -0.83 -9.86 -0.76
C PHE A 194 -1.82 -10.99 -0.44
N ASP A 195 -1.55 -11.72 0.65
CA ASP A 195 -2.38 -12.84 1.11
C ASP A 195 -3.45 -12.38 2.09
N TRP A 196 -4.45 -11.68 1.54
CA TRP A 196 -5.57 -11.12 2.29
C TRP A 196 -6.37 -12.18 3.08
N ALA A 197 -6.44 -13.42 2.59
CA ALA A 197 -7.12 -14.50 3.27
C ALA A 197 -6.38 -14.91 4.56
N THR A 198 -5.06 -15.03 4.50
CA THR A 198 -4.25 -15.29 5.70
C THR A 198 -4.35 -14.14 6.70
N TYR A 199 -4.33 -12.88 6.24
CA TYR A 199 -4.46 -11.73 7.13
C TYR A 199 -5.82 -11.69 7.83
N LEU A 200 -6.89 -12.06 7.14
CA LEU A 200 -8.23 -12.17 7.71
C LEU A 200 -8.26 -13.19 8.85
N VAL A 201 -7.75 -14.40 8.60
CA VAL A 201 -7.72 -15.49 9.59
C VAL A 201 -6.93 -15.07 10.84
N ASP A 202 -5.78 -14.42 10.65
CA ASP A 202 -4.95 -13.93 11.76
C ASP A 202 -5.70 -12.88 12.60
N ILE A 203 -6.31 -11.87 11.97
CA ILE A 203 -7.08 -10.83 12.67
C ILE A 203 -8.30 -11.41 13.39
N GLU A 204 -9.03 -12.35 12.78
CA GLU A 204 -10.17 -13.03 13.42
C GLU A 204 -9.71 -13.86 14.63
N HIS A 205 -8.55 -14.51 14.55
CA HIS A 205 -7.97 -15.21 15.69
C HIS A 205 -7.58 -14.25 16.83
N LEU A 206 -6.89 -13.15 16.52
CA LEU A 206 -6.48 -12.15 17.50
C LEU A 206 -7.68 -11.50 18.22
N THR A 207 -8.77 -11.25 17.50
CA THR A 207 -9.99 -10.64 18.06
C THR A 207 -10.92 -11.64 18.75
N SER A 208 -10.82 -12.95 18.46
CA SER A 208 -11.64 -14.00 19.10
C SER A 208 -11.07 -14.51 20.42
N LEU A 209 -9.73 -14.60 20.55
CA LEU A 209 -9.07 -15.11 21.76
C LEU A 209 -9.50 -14.38 23.05
N LYS A 210 -9.83 -13.09 22.98
CA LYS A 210 -10.17 -12.32 24.18
C LYS A 210 -11.66 -12.31 24.54
N LYS A 211 -12.57 -12.62 23.58
CA LYS A 211 -13.99 -12.89 23.92
C LYS A 211 -14.13 -13.99 24.97
N HIS A 212 -13.19 -14.95 25.00
CA HIS A 212 -13.15 -16.00 25.99
C HIS A 212 -12.45 -15.60 27.31
N SER A 213 -11.61 -14.56 27.30
CA SER A 213 -10.90 -14.09 28.50
C SER A 213 -11.74 -13.15 29.37
N GLU A 214 -12.78 -12.51 28.83
CA GLU A 214 -13.70 -11.65 29.60
C GLU A 214 -14.82 -12.42 30.30
N ASN A 215 -14.86 -13.76 30.19
CA ASN A 215 -15.86 -14.61 30.85
C ASN A 215 -15.31 -15.71 31.80
N PRO A 216 -14.35 -15.46 32.71
CA PRO A 216 -14.02 -16.41 33.77
C PRO A 216 -14.88 -16.14 35.01
N GLN A 217 -15.97 -16.91 35.12
CA GLN A 217 -16.63 -17.31 36.37
C GLN A 217 -16.85 -16.24 37.46
N THR A 218 -18.04 -15.63 37.44
CA THR A 218 -18.79 -15.33 38.67
C THR A 218 -19.78 -16.46 38.94
N GLU A 219 -19.28 -17.68 39.11
CA GLU A 219 -20.05 -18.78 39.70
C GLU A 219 -19.23 -19.41 40.82
N SER A 220 -19.10 -18.66 41.92
CA SER A 220 -18.83 -19.26 43.22
C SER A 220 -19.99 -18.94 44.15
N ASN A 221 -20.67 -20.01 44.55
CA ASN A 221 -21.45 -20.18 45.78
C ASN A 221 -22.78 -19.44 45.93
N ALA A 222 -23.86 -20.11 45.52
CA ALA A 222 -25.10 -20.10 46.28
C ALA A 222 -25.68 -21.52 46.37
N SER A 223 -25.32 -22.21 47.45
CA SER A 223 -26.03 -23.38 47.93
C SER A 223 -27.20 -22.92 48.81
N SER A 224 -28.37 -23.54 48.60
CA SER A 224 -29.58 -23.54 49.44
C SER A 224 -30.41 -22.25 49.42
N THR A 225 -31.71 -22.23 49.09
CA THR A 225 -32.77 -22.95 49.81
C THR A 225 -34.08 -23.00 49.01
N THR A 226 -34.78 -24.11 49.17
CA THR A 226 -36.14 -24.52 48.78
C THR A 226 -37.25 -23.46 48.93
N SER A 227 -38.20 -23.39 47.99
CA SER A 227 -39.64 -23.45 48.31
C SER A 227 -40.53 -23.59 47.06
N VAL A 228 -41.64 -24.29 47.29
CA VAL A 228 -42.62 -24.84 46.36
C VAL A 228 -43.82 -23.90 46.23
N SER A 229 -44.40 -23.83 45.02
CA SER A 229 -45.81 -23.55 44.63
C SER A 229 -45.75 -22.76 43.31
N GLY A 230 -46.40 -23.12 42.21
CA GLY A 230 -47.64 -23.87 42.05
C GLY A 230 -48.71 -22.86 41.60
N GLU A 231 -48.91 -22.69 40.29
CA GLU A 231 -50.25 -22.35 39.76
C GLU A 231 -50.33 -22.51 38.24
N GLU A 232 -51.44 -23.14 37.85
CA GLU A 232 -51.89 -23.44 36.50
C GLU A 232 -52.36 -22.16 35.78
N GLY A 233 -52.19 -22.09 34.46
CA GLY A 233 -52.64 -20.94 33.67
C GLY A 233 -52.75 -21.23 32.17
N ARG A 234 -53.83 -21.93 31.81
CA ARG A 234 -54.27 -22.34 30.47
C ARG A 234 -54.95 -21.19 29.70
N VAL A 235 -54.44 -20.76 28.54
CA VAL A 235 -55.16 -20.05 27.44
C VAL A 235 -54.36 -20.29 26.13
N VAL A 236 -54.73 -21.11 25.14
CA VAL A 236 -55.86 -21.17 24.17
C VAL A 236 -55.95 -20.01 23.16
N ARG A 237 -55.68 -20.36 21.88
CA ARG A 237 -56.04 -19.70 20.58
C ARG A 237 -55.25 -18.42 20.24
N ARG A 238 -54.90 -18.15 18.98
CA ARG A 238 -55.73 -18.25 17.76
C ARG A 238 -54.87 -18.27 16.48
N ILE A 239 -55.31 -19.07 15.51
CA ILE A 239 -54.92 -19.09 14.10
C ILE A 239 -55.36 -17.78 13.43
N SER A 240 -54.57 -17.25 12.49
CA SER A 240 -55.12 -16.45 11.38
C SER A 240 -54.21 -16.56 10.16
N SER A 241 -54.65 -17.38 9.21
CA SER A 241 -54.32 -17.32 7.79
C SER A 241 -54.94 -16.07 7.17
N CYS A 242 -54.28 -15.48 6.17
CA CYS A 242 -54.94 -14.79 5.07
C CYS A 242 -54.12 -15.03 3.80
N ASP A 243 -54.60 -15.99 3.02
CA ASP A 243 -54.44 -15.99 1.57
C ASP A 243 -55.29 -14.85 0.98
N SER A 244 -54.81 -14.23 -0.09
CA SER A 244 -55.67 -13.62 -1.10
C SER A 244 -54.93 -13.57 -2.44
N GLU A 245 -55.31 -14.50 -3.30
CA GLU A 245 -55.16 -14.49 -4.76
C GLU A 245 -55.94 -13.32 -5.40
N THR A 246 -55.47 -12.83 -6.54
CA THR A 246 -56.24 -12.39 -7.74
C THR A 246 -55.22 -11.79 -8.75
N SER A 247 -54.83 -12.49 -9.83
CA SER A 247 -55.51 -12.69 -11.12
C SER A 247 -55.64 -11.43 -12.01
N SER A 248 -54.94 -11.43 -13.14
CA SER A 248 -55.41 -11.08 -14.51
C SER A 248 -54.16 -10.91 -15.39
N GLU A 249 -53.86 -11.82 -16.32
CA GLU A 249 -54.42 -11.94 -17.67
C GLU A 249 -54.32 -10.66 -18.50
N GLY A 250 -53.54 -10.75 -19.58
CA GLY A 250 -53.35 -9.72 -20.59
C GLY A 250 -52.41 -10.17 -21.70
N GLU A 251 -52.85 -11.16 -22.48
CA GLU A 251 -52.30 -11.46 -23.81
C GLU A 251 -52.46 -10.26 -24.75
N SER A 252 -51.44 -9.96 -25.57
CA SER A 252 -51.67 -9.36 -26.89
C SER A 252 -50.51 -9.64 -27.83
N SER A 253 -50.76 -10.56 -28.74
CA SER A 253 -50.00 -10.89 -29.94
C SER A 253 -49.71 -9.68 -30.84
N ARG A 254 -48.52 -9.63 -31.44
CA ARG A 254 -48.38 -9.13 -32.82
C ARG A 254 -47.17 -9.74 -33.53
N ASN A 255 -47.49 -10.56 -34.53
CA ASN A 255 -46.59 -11.01 -35.60
C ASN A 255 -46.27 -9.86 -36.55
N GLU A 256 -45.02 -9.75 -36.99
CA GLU A 256 -44.58 -9.17 -38.28
C GLU A 256 -43.16 -9.69 -38.53
N SER A 257 -43.04 -10.81 -39.26
CA SER A 257 -42.71 -10.89 -40.70
C SER A 257 -41.23 -10.71 -41.02
N LEU A 258 -40.57 -11.84 -41.33
CA LEU A 258 -39.34 -11.95 -42.10
C LEU A 258 -39.45 -11.20 -43.45
N PRO A 259 -38.32 -10.69 -43.98
CA PRO A 259 -37.68 -11.42 -45.07
C PRO A 259 -36.14 -11.44 -44.98
N ASN A 260 -35.58 -12.61 -45.30
CA ASN A 260 -34.21 -12.77 -45.84
C ASN A 260 -34.39 -13.13 -47.34
N PRO A 261 -33.35 -13.21 -48.20
CA PRO A 261 -31.94 -12.83 -48.07
C PRO A 261 -31.39 -12.09 -49.32
N MET A 262 -30.17 -11.52 -49.28
CA MET A 262 -29.14 -11.67 -50.32
C MET A 262 -27.94 -10.71 -50.16
N LYS A 263 -26.75 -11.34 -50.18
CA LYS A 263 -25.57 -11.03 -51.01
C LYS A 263 -24.54 -9.97 -50.59
N ASP A 264 -23.29 -10.48 -50.67
CA ASP A 264 -22.02 -9.84 -51.01
C ASP A 264 -21.19 -9.21 -49.87
N GLU A 265 -20.46 -10.08 -49.15
CA GLU A 265 -19.20 -9.70 -48.48
C GLU A 265 -18.02 -9.82 -49.46
N PRO A 266 -17.24 -8.74 -49.68
CA PRO A 266 -15.94 -8.85 -50.31
C PRO A 266 -14.85 -9.19 -49.28
N ASN A 267 -14.13 -10.27 -49.57
CA ASN A 267 -12.82 -10.59 -49.00
C ASN A 267 -11.89 -9.37 -49.02
N LEU A 268 -11.47 -8.91 -47.84
CA LEU A 268 -10.32 -8.02 -47.70
C LEU A 268 -9.29 -8.69 -46.76
N SER A 269 -8.33 -9.35 -47.38
CA SER A 269 -7.09 -9.82 -46.76
C SER A 269 -6.26 -8.61 -46.34
N ALA A 270 -6.33 -8.25 -45.05
CA ALA A 270 -5.39 -7.32 -44.43
C ALA A 270 -4.18 -8.10 -43.92
N GLU A 271 -3.09 -8.01 -44.69
CA GLU A 271 -1.75 -8.45 -44.32
C GLU A 271 -1.26 -7.60 -43.14
N THR A 272 -1.43 -8.10 -41.92
CA THR A 272 -0.86 -7.51 -40.70
C THR A 272 0.66 -7.69 -40.73
N VAL A 273 1.36 -6.68 -41.24
CA VAL A 273 2.80 -6.49 -41.04
C VAL A 273 3.03 -6.30 -39.53
N VAL A 274 3.44 -7.37 -38.86
CA VAL A 274 3.95 -7.34 -37.49
C VAL A 274 5.22 -6.49 -37.48
N LYS A 275 5.09 -5.19 -37.16
CA LYS A 275 6.23 -4.38 -36.75
C LYS A 275 6.74 -4.95 -35.43
N LYS A 276 7.83 -5.70 -35.52
CA LYS A 276 8.64 -6.17 -34.39
C LYS A 276 9.10 -4.93 -33.61
N ASN A 277 8.36 -4.58 -32.55
CA ASN A 277 8.72 -3.52 -31.62
C ASN A 277 10.05 -3.92 -30.99
N GLN A 278 11.15 -3.31 -31.46
CA GLN A 278 12.43 -3.45 -30.79
C GLN A 278 12.25 -2.91 -29.36
N PRO A 279 12.58 -3.69 -28.32
CA PRO A 279 12.49 -3.19 -26.96
C PRO A 279 13.34 -1.92 -26.87
N PRO A 280 12.84 -0.86 -26.19
CA PRO A 280 13.61 0.35 -25.98
C PRO A 280 14.95 -0.03 -25.34
N LYS A 281 16.02 0.69 -25.71
CA LYS A 281 17.41 0.46 -25.29
C LYS A 281 17.59 0.66 -23.78
N LEU A 282 16.99 -0.22 -22.97
CA LEU A 282 16.95 -0.19 -21.51
C LEU A 282 18.36 -0.25 -20.91
N LYS A 283 19.28 -0.94 -21.62
CA LYS A 283 20.71 -1.06 -21.28
C LYS A 283 21.40 0.30 -21.13
N GLY A 284 20.98 1.31 -21.89
CA GLY A 284 21.59 2.64 -21.84
C GLY A 284 21.20 3.45 -20.60
N LEU A 285 19.98 3.26 -20.09
CA LEU A 285 19.44 4.06 -18.99
C LEU A 285 20.07 3.68 -17.64
N PHE A 286 20.20 2.37 -17.38
CA PHE A 286 20.84 1.87 -16.15
C PHE A 286 22.33 2.21 -16.08
N ALA A 287 23.05 2.09 -17.19
CA ALA A 287 24.47 2.46 -17.24
C ALA A 287 24.68 3.96 -16.97
N MET A 288 23.79 4.82 -17.47
CA MET A 288 23.86 6.26 -17.26
C MET A 288 23.58 6.65 -15.81
N LEU A 289 22.53 6.11 -15.19
CA LEU A 289 22.17 6.39 -13.80
C LEU A 289 23.27 5.96 -12.83
N SER A 290 23.81 4.76 -13.01
CA SER A 290 24.90 4.24 -12.18
C SER A 290 26.22 4.98 -12.37
N PHE A 291 26.49 5.49 -13.59
CA PHE A 291 27.64 6.36 -13.82
C PHE A 291 27.54 7.65 -13.01
N VAL A 292 26.38 8.33 -13.06
CA VAL A 292 26.16 9.60 -12.33
C VAL A 292 26.30 9.39 -10.82
N PHE A 293 25.73 8.31 -10.30
CA PHE A 293 25.85 7.96 -8.88
C PHE A 293 27.30 7.69 -8.47
N GLY A 294 28.01 6.83 -9.21
CA GLY A 294 29.41 6.50 -8.94
C GLY A 294 30.32 7.74 -9.05
N PHE A 295 30.10 8.59 -10.04
CA PHE A 295 30.84 9.83 -10.24
C PHE A 295 30.64 10.82 -9.07
N ALA A 296 29.39 11.01 -8.63
CA ALA A 296 29.08 11.86 -7.49
C ALA A 296 29.72 11.34 -6.20
N LEU A 297 29.68 10.03 -5.97
CA LEU A 297 30.30 9.39 -4.81
C LEU A 297 31.84 9.55 -4.83
N GLY A 298 32.46 9.43 -6.00
CA GLY A 298 33.90 9.66 -6.18
C GLY A 298 34.31 11.09 -5.85
N ILE A 299 33.57 12.09 -6.33
CA ILE A 299 33.81 13.51 -6.00
C ILE A 299 33.59 13.77 -4.50
N ALA A 300 32.48 13.29 -3.93
CA ALA A 300 32.16 13.48 -2.53
C ALA A 300 33.24 12.89 -1.60
N SER A 301 33.82 11.74 -1.98
CA SER A 301 34.89 11.09 -1.22
C SER A 301 36.22 11.89 -1.22
N VAL A 302 36.48 12.66 -2.27
CA VAL A 302 37.64 13.59 -2.28
C VAL A 302 37.31 14.86 -1.50
N ALA A 303 36.10 15.39 -1.65
CA ALA A 303 35.64 16.58 -0.94
C ALA A 303 35.58 16.39 0.59
N SER A 304 35.29 15.17 1.06
CA SER A 304 35.27 14.83 2.49
C SER A 304 36.66 14.77 3.13
N GLY A 305 37.74 14.95 2.36
CA GLY A 305 39.11 14.99 2.87
C GLY A 305 39.69 13.63 3.23
N VAL A 306 38.97 12.52 2.98
CA VAL A 306 39.48 11.14 3.18
C VAL A 306 40.78 10.91 2.39
N PHE A 307 40.93 11.61 1.26
CA PHE A 307 42.12 11.55 0.42
C PHE A 307 43.09 12.73 0.57
N ALA A 308 42.86 13.63 1.53
CA ALA A 308 43.76 14.74 1.82
C ALA A 308 45.23 14.31 2.08
N PRO A 309 45.53 13.16 2.72
CA PRO A 309 46.91 12.71 2.92
C PRO A 309 47.66 12.36 1.62
N PHE A 310 46.96 12.14 0.51
CA PHE A 310 47.54 11.70 -0.75
C PHE A 310 47.79 12.84 -1.74
N GLY A 311 47.56 14.10 -1.35
CA GLY A 311 47.85 15.27 -2.18
C GLY A 311 47.05 15.33 -3.49
N LEU A 312 45.89 14.67 -3.55
CA LEU A 312 45.05 14.65 -4.74
C LEU A 312 44.45 16.04 -4.98
N SER A 313 44.91 16.69 -6.05
CA SER A 313 44.36 17.95 -6.54
C SER A 313 42.96 17.75 -7.15
N PHE A 314 42.31 18.83 -7.58
CA PHE A 314 41.03 18.78 -8.31
C PHE A 314 41.06 17.81 -9.51
N LEU A 315 42.20 17.69 -10.20
CA LEU A 315 42.39 16.72 -11.28
C LEU A 315 42.33 15.26 -10.77
N GLY A 316 42.84 15.03 -9.56
CA GLY A 316 42.72 13.75 -8.87
C GLY A 316 41.28 13.41 -8.50
N ALA A 317 40.50 14.40 -8.05
CA ALA A 317 39.06 14.23 -7.77
C ALA A 317 38.27 13.84 -9.02
N LEU A 318 38.56 14.50 -10.14
CA LEU A 318 37.90 14.22 -11.41
C LEU A 318 38.30 12.84 -11.96
N GLY A 319 39.58 12.46 -11.82
CA GLY A 319 40.07 11.13 -12.16
C GLY A 319 39.41 10.01 -11.33
N LEU A 320 39.28 10.20 -10.01
CA LEU A 320 38.63 9.24 -9.13
C LEU A 320 37.12 9.13 -9.42
N GLY A 321 36.45 10.25 -9.67
CA GLY A 321 35.04 10.27 -10.09
C GLY A 321 34.81 9.51 -11.40
N LEU A 322 35.68 9.69 -12.40
CA LEU A 322 35.58 8.95 -13.66
C LEU A 322 35.85 7.45 -13.49
N ALA A 323 36.86 7.07 -12.69
CA ALA A 323 37.18 5.66 -12.43
C ALA A 323 36.05 4.94 -11.68
N THR A 324 35.49 5.59 -10.66
CA THR A 324 34.37 5.04 -9.89
C THR A 324 33.08 5.00 -10.72
N GLY A 325 32.72 6.10 -11.39
CA GLY A 325 31.56 6.15 -12.29
C GLY A 325 31.60 5.09 -13.39
N SER A 326 32.75 4.91 -14.05
CA SER A 326 32.91 3.88 -15.09
C SER A 326 32.80 2.46 -14.52
N GLY A 327 33.37 2.18 -13.35
CA GLY A 327 33.21 0.90 -12.66
C GLY A 327 31.75 0.56 -12.36
N PHE A 328 31.01 1.50 -11.78
CA PHE A 328 29.57 1.33 -11.51
C PHE A 328 28.74 1.15 -12.79
N ALA A 329 29.08 1.86 -13.86
CA ALA A 329 28.41 1.74 -15.15
C ALA A 329 28.58 0.34 -15.77
N VAL A 330 29.78 -0.23 -15.71
CA VAL A 330 30.06 -1.58 -16.24
C VAL A 330 29.31 -2.65 -15.45
N VAL A 331 29.37 -2.61 -14.12
CA VAL A 331 28.67 -3.56 -13.25
C VAL A 331 27.15 -3.49 -13.48
N SER A 332 26.61 -2.28 -13.57
CA SER A 332 25.16 -2.09 -13.78
C SER A 332 24.71 -2.49 -15.18
N ALA A 333 25.56 -2.29 -16.20
CA ALA A 333 25.29 -2.77 -17.55
C ALA A 333 25.25 -4.30 -17.62
N GLN A 334 26.13 -4.98 -16.88
CA GLN A 334 26.12 -6.44 -16.78
C GLN A 334 24.86 -6.95 -16.07
N ILE A 335 24.49 -6.36 -14.93
CA ILE A 335 23.24 -6.70 -14.22
C ILE A 335 22.02 -6.49 -15.13
N GLY A 336 21.97 -5.35 -15.84
CA GLY A 336 20.90 -5.08 -16.79
C GLY A 336 20.89 -6.04 -17.99
N TYR A 337 22.04 -6.56 -18.40
CA TYR A 337 22.17 -7.60 -19.43
C TYR A 337 21.63 -8.94 -18.95
N ASP A 338 22.02 -9.35 -17.74
CA ASP A 338 21.59 -10.62 -17.15
C ASP A 338 20.08 -10.62 -16.89
N ILE A 339 19.51 -9.53 -16.37
CA ILE A 339 18.04 -9.37 -16.23
C ILE A 339 17.33 -9.45 -17.58
N ALA A 340 17.84 -8.75 -18.61
CA ALA A 340 17.23 -8.77 -19.95
C ALA A 340 17.24 -10.17 -20.57
N ASN A 341 18.35 -10.91 -20.42
CA ASN A 341 18.46 -12.27 -20.94
C ASN A 341 17.64 -13.28 -20.14
N SER A 342 17.49 -13.08 -18.83
CA SER A 342 16.65 -13.94 -17.98
C SER A 342 15.17 -13.80 -18.35
N SER A 343 14.75 -12.60 -18.77
CA SER A 343 13.39 -12.34 -19.23
C SER A 343 13.06 -12.90 -20.62
N GLU A 344 14.06 -13.25 -21.44
CA GLU A 344 13.85 -13.92 -22.74
C GLU A 344 13.74 -15.44 -22.60
N ALA A 345 14.40 -16.05 -21.60
CA ALA A 345 14.38 -17.50 -21.41
C ALA A 345 13.02 -18.05 -20.93
N ASP A 346 12.23 -17.26 -20.20
CA ASP A 346 10.91 -17.67 -19.72
C ASP A 346 9.80 -17.60 -20.78
N ILE A 347 10.08 -17.05 -21.97
CA ILE A 347 9.06 -16.90 -23.04
C ILE A 347 9.03 -18.12 -23.97
N ASP A 348 10.13 -18.86 -24.11
CA ASP A 348 10.20 -20.02 -25.02
C ASP A 348 9.74 -21.35 -24.37
N ASP A 349 9.77 -21.47 -23.04
CA ASP A 349 9.31 -22.68 -22.33
C ASP A 349 7.80 -22.70 -22.04
N ALA A 350 7.08 -21.61 -22.32
CA ALA A 350 5.62 -21.53 -22.11
C ALA A 350 4.76 -22.09 -23.26
N GLN A 351 5.36 -22.62 -24.34
CA GLN A 351 4.62 -23.24 -25.47
C GLN A 351 4.73 -24.77 -25.58
N LEU A 352 5.38 -25.45 -24.64
CA LEU A 352 5.43 -26.92 -24.63
C LEU A 352 5.39 -27.44 -23.19
N HIS A 353 4.19 -27.62 -22.63
CA HIS A 353 3.81 -28.78 -21.81
C HIS A 353 2.49 -28.51 -21.05
N GLU A 354 1.38 -28.94 -21.64
CA GLU A 354 0.15 -29.23 -20.91
C GLU A 354 0.18 -30.73 -20.55
N HIS A 355 0.59 -31.07 -19.32
CA HIS A 355 0.08 -32.18 -18.49
C HIS A 355 1.01 -32.49 -17.29
N SER A 356 0.40 -32.51 -16.09
CA SER A 356 0.81 -33.19 -14.84
C SER A 356 1.67 -32.46 -13.77
N THR A 357 0.97 -32.00 -12.72
CA THR A 357 1.15 -32.34 -11.27
C THR A 357 2.41 -31.89 -10.49
N VAL A 358 2.20 -30.90 -9.59
CA VAL A 358 2.58 -30.82 -8.15
C VAL A 358 4.08 -30.71 -7.70
N ILE A 359 4.31 -29.61 -6.94
CA ILE A 359 5.33 -29.27 -5.92
C ILE A 359 6.80 -29.08 -6.37
N GLY A 360 7.35 -27.90 -6.07
CA GLY A 360 8.78 -27.71 -5.90
C GLY A 360 9.26 -26.26 -5.90
N SER A 361 9.05 -25.53 -4.81
CA SER A 361 9.68 -24.23 -4.54
C SER A 361 11.21 -24.30 -4.72
N HIS A 362 11.79 -23.48 -5.59
CA HIS A 362 13.22 -23.24 -5.66
C HIS A 362 13.54 -21.84 -5.13
N ALA A 363 14.11 -21.82 -3.92
CA ALA A 363 14.76 -20.65 -3.36
C ALA A 363 16.16 -20.51 -3.99
N ILE A 364 16.43 -19.37 -4.63
CA ILE A 364 17.79 -18.99 -5.03
C ILE A 364 18.45 -18.37 -3.81
N ALA A 365 19.28 -19.15 -3.12
CA ALA A 365 20.13 -18.69 -2.02
C ALA A 365 21.45 -18.15 -2.58
N LEU A 366 21.64 -16.83 -2.54
CA LEU A 366 22.94 -16.20 -2.72
C LEU A 366 23.73 -16.30 -1.41
N HIS A 367 24.57 -17.34 -1.30
CA HIS A 367 25.61 -17.44 -0.29
C HIS A 367 26.81 -16.58 -0.72
N LEU A 368 27.00 -15.42 -0.07
CA LEU A 368 28.28 -14.73 -0.03
C LEU A 368 28.60 -14.32 1.42
N PHE A 369 29.83 -14.62 1.83
CA PHE A 369 30.49 -14.39 3.12
C PHE A 369 30.20 -15.39 4.25
N SER A 370 31.03 -16.45 4.28
CA SER A 370 31.39 -17.15 5.51
C SER A 370 32.75 -16.62 6.00
N PRO A 371 32.90 -16.22 7.28
CA PRO A 371 34.17 -15.78 7.83
C PRO A 371 34.90 -16.96 8.49
N SER A 372 36.04 -17.36 7.96
CA SER A 372 36.90 -18.34 8.65
C SER A 372 38.38 -18.08 8.40
N THR A 373 38.99 -17.21 9.20
CA THR A 373 40.35 -17.46 9.73
C THR A 373 40.48 -16.70 11.05
N GLN A 374 40.27 -17.41 12.16
CA GLN A 374 40.69 -16.96 13.48
C GLN A 374 42.20 -17.17 13.58
N GLU A 375 42.94 -16.07 13.68
CA GLU A 375 44.31 -16.10 14.18
C GLU A 375 44.28 -15.83 15.69
N LYS A 376 44.97 -16.69 16.41
CA LYS A 376 45.00 -16.84 17.85
C LYS A 376 45.92 -15.78 18.46
N ILE A 377 45.37 -14.86 19.25
CA ILE A 377 46.17 -13.97 20.13
C ILE A 377 45.70 -14.18 21.57
N GLU A 378 46.65 -14.58 22.43
CA GLU A 378 46.49 -14.78 23.87
C GLU A 378 46.22 -13.48 24.63
N PRO A 379 45.60 -13.54 25.83
CA PRO A 379 45.22 -12.36 26.59
C PRO A 379 46.36 -11.91 27.52
N THR A 380 46.60 -10.60 27.56
CA THR A 380 47.36 -9.96 28.64
C THR A 380 46.41 -9.09 29.46
N GLU A 381 46.31 -9.41 30.74
CA GLU A 381 45.47 -8.75 31.74
C GLU A 381 46.07 -7.42 32.28
N PRO A 382 45.31 -6.64 33.08
CA PRO A 382 45.25 -5.19 32.98
C PRO A 382 46.10 -4.43 34.00
N GLY A 383 46.47 -3.19 33.68
CA GLY A 383 47.04 -2.28 34.67
C GLY A 383 47.33 -0.88 34.15
N GLN A 384 46.76 0.10 34.85
CA GLN A 384 47.28 1.46 35.08
C GLN A 384 47.29 2.43 33.89
N TYR A 385 46.48 3.49 33.96
CA TYR A 385 46.94 4.88 34.18
C TYR A 385 45.71 5.80 34.29
N ALA A 386 45.33 6.05 35.54
CA ALA A 386 44.66 7.29 35.92
C ALA A 386 45.72 8.38 36.12
N SER A 387 45.30 9.63 36.04
CA SER A 387 46.04 10.88 36.29
C SER A 387 46.88 11.43 35.13
N MET A 388 46.29 12.36 34.38
CA MET A 388 46.96 13.61 34.05
C MET A 388 45.92 14.66 33.61
N PHE A 389 46.13 15.90 34.03
CA PHE A 389 45.35 17.13 33.78
C PHE A 389 44.27 17.51 34.79
N ALA A 390 44.74 17.95 35.95
CA ALA A 390 44.14 19.00 36.77
C ALA A 390 45.18 20.13 36.95
N MET A 391 44.69 21.36 37.14
CA MET A 391 45.39 22.66 37.34
C MET A 391 45.89 23.33 36.04
N GLU A 392 45.71 24.63 35.79
CA GLU A 392 44.92 25.73 36.36
C GLU A 392 45.26 26.93 35.46
N ALA A 393 44.30 27.79 35.09
CA ALA A 393 44.56 29.21 34.84
C ALA A 393 43.26 29.99 34.69
N ASP A 394 43.04 30.84 35.69
CA ASP A 394 42.18 32.02 35.72
C ASP A 394 42.20 32.85 34.43
N GLY A 395 41.06 33.47 34.10
CA GLY A 395 40.98 34.45 33.02
C GLY A 395 39.57 34.99 32.80
N ALA A 396 39.20 35.98 33.59
CA ALA A 396 37.95 36.73 33.52
C ALA A 396 37.56 37.17 32.09
N ASN A 397 36.29 36.98 31.72
CA ASN A 397 35.60 37.99 30.92
C ASN A 397 34.07 37.93 31.10
N LYS A 398 33.52 38.99 31.68
CA LYS A 398 32.08 39.26 31.72
C LYS A 398 31.61 39.53 30.28
N ARG A 399 30.67 38.73 29.76
CA ARG A 399 29.81 39.14 28.65
C ARG A 399 28.37 39.19 29.13
N THR A 400 27.87 40.41 29.17
CA THR A 400 26.48 40.82 29.31
C THR A 400 25.62 40.17 28.22
N LEU A 401 24.51 39.57 28.64
CA LEU A 401 23.41 39.14 27.78
C LEU A 401 22.65 40.38 27.29
N PRO A 402 22.28 40.47 26.00
CA PRO A 402 21.37 41.51 25.55
C PRO A 402 19.92 41.18 25.95
N GLU A 403 19.25 42.19 26.50
CA GLU A 403 17.83 42.20 26.83
C GLU A 403 16.96 41.98 25.60
N SER A 404 15.92 41.16 25.78
CA SER A 404 14.83 40.95 24.83
C SER A 404 14.00 42.23 24.68
N PRO A 405 13.69 42.69 23.45
CA PRO A 405 12.78 43.82 23.29
C PRO A 405 11.32 43.39 23.49
N ASP A 406 10.68 44.11 24.39
CA ASP A 406 9.27 44.12 24.72
C ASP A 406 8.45 44.61 23.50
N LEU A 407 7.54 43.77 22.99
CA LEU A 407 6.63 44.11 21.90
C LEU A 407 5.24 44.38 22.47
N SER A 408 5.00 45.63 22.88
CA SER A 408 3.66 46.17 23.08
C SER A 408 3.52 47.54 22.41
N GLU A 409 2.94 47.54 21.21
CA GLU A 409 2.34 48.70 20.52
C GLU A 409 1.56 48.09 19.33
N GLY A 410 0.23 48.13 19.25
CA GLY A 410 -0.60 49.32 19.31
C GLY A 410 -0.93 49.80 17.89
N ALA A 411 -1.59 48.98 17.07
CA ALA A 411 -1.96 49.34 15.70
C ALA A 411 -3.32 50.07 15.67
N PRO A 412 -3.43 51.26 15.03
CA PRO A 412 -4.71 51.93 14.85
C PRO A 412 -5.41 51.51 13.54
N LEU A 413 -6.73 51.42 13.64
CA LEU A 413 -7.69 51.31 12.54
C LEU A 413 -7.52 52.44 11.51
N VAL A 414 -7.36 52.07 10.23
CA VAL A 414 -7.58 52.97 9.09
C VAL A 414 -8.70 52.39 8.25
N SER A 415 -9.81 53.11 8.27
CA SER A 415 -10.93 53.01 7.34
C SER A 415 -10.52 53.51 5.96
N LYS A 416 -10.94 52.81 4.91
CA LYS A 416 -11.10 53.40 3.58
C LYS A 416 -12.46 53.05 3.00
N GLN A 417 -13.25 54.10 2.80
CA GLN A 417 -14.36 54.15 1.86
C GLN A 417 -13.82 54.34 0.43
N ARG A 418 -14.66 53.89 -0.51
CA ARG A 418 -14.67 54.03 -1.99
C ARG A 418 -13.96 52.93 -2.77
#